data_AF-A0A519MSJ8-F1
#
_entry.id   AF-A0A519MSJ8-F1
#
_cell.length_a   1.000
_cell.length_b   1.000
_cell.length_c   1.000
_cell.angle_alpha   90.00
_cell.angle_beta   90.00
_cell.angle_gamma   90.00
#
_symmetry.space_group_name_H-M   'P 1'
#
loop_
_entity.id
_entity.type
_entity.pdbx_description
1 polymer ?
#
loop_
_entity_poly.entity_id
_entity_poly.type
_entity_poly.pdbx_seq_one_letter_code
_entity_poly.pdbx_strand_id
1 'polypeptide(L)'
;MAQKTGIPKGTRDFSPEVVAKRQYISNIMKTNFEKFGYQPIETPSFENSETLMGKYGEEGDRLIFKILNSGDYLAKADENFLANKDSLRLTSSISEKALRYDLTVPFARYVVQHQNDIQFPFKRYQIQPVWRADRPQNGRFREFYQCDADVVGSTSLWQEVELVQLYDSVFADLRLENATIKINNRKILSGIAEVIGAKDKLIDFTVALDKLDKIGEDGVKTEMLEKGISSEAIEKVKPLFSFSGNVNEKLDQLSTLLASSDEGKKGIEEVRFICDNIAALGLRVSILDLDVTLARGLNYYTGAIFEVSASGVNMGSIGGGGRYDDLTGIFGLKNMSGVGISFGLDRIYLVLEQLGLFPDTVTTSPVALFL
;
A
#
# COMPACT_ATOMS: atom_id res chain seq x y z
N MET A 1 -27.76 -33.18 -18.85
CA MET A 1 -26.31 -33.05 -19.12
C MET A 1 -25.67 -32.46 -17.89
N ALA A 2 -24.57 -33.04 -17.40
CA ALA A 2 -23.86 -32.45 -16.26
C ALA A 2 -23.25 -31.11 -16.68
N GLN A 3 -23.62 -30.03 -16.01
CA GLN A 3 -23.09 -28.70 -16.29
C GLN A 3 -21.67 -28.61 -15.71
N LYS A 4 -20.70 -28.18 -16.52
CA LYS A 4 -19.32 -27.98 -16.06
C LYS A 4 -19.30 -26.83 -15.04
N THR A 5 -18.78 -27.10 -13.86
CA THR A 5 -18.60 -26.09 -12.81
C THR A 5 -17.40 -25.19 -13.12
N GLY A 6 -17.41 -23.98 -12.55
CA GLY A 6 -16.32 -23.01 -12.69
C GLY A 6 -16.36 -21.99 -11.55
N ILE A 7 -15.26 -21.27 -11.38
CA ILE A 7 -15.10 -20.24 -10.35
C ILE A 7 -15.17 -18.83 -10.97
N PRO A 8 -15.51 -17.78 -10.19
CA PRO A 8 -15.50 -16.41 -10.67
C PRO A 8 -14.16 -16.00 -11.29
N LYS A 9 -14.21 -15.10 -12.29
CA LYS A 9 -12.98 -14.61 -12.92
C LYS A 9 -12.13 -13.85 -11.91
N GLY A 10 -10.86 -14.26 -11.77
CA GLY A 10 -9.90 -13.61 -10.88
C GLY A 10 -9.87 -14.15 -9.45
N THR A 11 -10.54 -15.27 -9.18
CA THR A 11 -10.45 -16.04 -7.92
C THR A 11 -9.73 -17.38 -8.17
N ARG A 12 -9.35 -18.08 -7.09
CA ARG A 12 -8.64 -19.37 -7.14
C ARG A 12 -9.02 -20.24 -5.95
N ASP A 13 -9.13 -21.54 -6.18
CA ASP A 13 -9.12 -22.53 -5.11
C ASP A 13 -7.67 -22.90 -4.76
N PHE A 14 -7.41 -23.20 -3.48
CA PHE A 14 -6.07 -23.57 -3.00
C PHE A 14 -6.08 -25.02 -2.50
N SER A 15 -5.24 -25.86 -3.10
CA SER A 15 -4.98 -27.23 -2.64
C SER A 15 -4.23 -27.22 -1.29
N PRO A 16 -4.25 -28.34 -0.52
CA PRO A 16 -3.63 -28.40 0.81
C PRO A 16 -2.18 -27.93 0.87
N GLU A 17 -1.36 -28.27 -0.12
CA GLU A 17 0.04 -27.81 -0.21
C GLU A 17 0.15 -26.27 -0.25
N VAL A 18 -0.68 -25.63 -1.09
CA VAL A 18 -0.70 -24.18 -1.23
C VAL A 18 -1.21 -23.54 0.05
N VAL A 19 -2.23 -24.12 0.69
CA VAL A 19 -2.76 -23.64 1.98
C VAL A 19 -1.67 -23.70 3.07
N ALA A 20 -0.93 -24.80 3.17
CA ALA A 20 0.15 -24.96 4.15
C ALA A 20 1.26 -23.92 3.96
N LYS A 21 1.69 -23.69 2.72
CA LYS A 21 2.67 -22.64 2.36
C LYS A 21 2.17 -21.23 2.68
N ARG A 22 0.88 -20.93 2.45
CA ARG A 22 0.26 -19.65 2.84
C ARG A 22 0.22 -19.47 4.37
N GLN A 23 -0.10 -20.53 5.10
CA GLN A 23 -0.09 -20.53 6.56
C GLN A 23 1.32 -20.32 7.12
N TYR A 24 2.34 -20.94 6.52
CA TYR A 24 3.74 -20.73 6.88
C TYR A 24 4.11 -19.24 6.83
N ILE A 25 3.80 -18.55 5.72
CA ILE A 25 4.04 -17.10 5.57
C ILE A 25 3.27 -16.31 6.63
N SER A 26 1.96 -16.59 6.78
CA SER A 26 1.09 -15.87 7.71
C SER A 26 1.55 -16.00 9.16
N ASN A 27 2.01 -17.18 9.56
CA ASN A 27 2.50 -17.46 10.91
C ASN A 27 3.82 -16.72 11.20
N ILE A 28 4.72 -16.62 10.23
CA ILE A 28 5.96 -15.84 10.36
C ILE A 28 5.64 -14.35 10.52
N MET A 29 4.72 -13.82 9.70
CA MET A 29 4.27 -12.44 9.82
C MET A 29 3.65 -12.17 11.19
N LYS A 30 2.68 -13.00 11.61
CA LYS A 30 2.06 -12.90 12.94
C LYS A 30 3.09 -12.90 14.07
N THR A 31 4.02 -13.85 14.04
CA THR A 31 5.07 -13.96 15.06
C THR A 31 5.92 -12.69 15.13
N ASN A 32 6.29 -12.11 13.99
CA ASN A 32 7.06 -10.87 13.96
C ASN A 32 6.22 -9.66 14.38
N PHE A 33 4.95 -9.56 13.98
CA PHE A 33 4.05 -8.50 14.46
C PHE A 33 3.92 -8.51 16.00
N GLU A 34 3.71 -9.67 16.59
CA GLU A 34 3.59 -9.83 18.04
C GLU A 34 4.91 -9.51 18.77
N LYS A 35 6.07 -9.92 18.22
CA LYS A 35 7.40 -9.56 18.76
C LYS A 35 7.62 -8.04 18.81
N PHE A 36 7.07 -7.30 17.86
CA PHE A 36 7.15 -5.83 17.78
C PHE A 36 6.02 -5.13 18.57
N GLY A 37 5.17 -5.89 19.27
CA GLY A 37 4.12 -5.37 20.15
C GLY A 37 2.83 -4.97 19.44
N TYR A 38 2.62 -5.40 18.19
CA TYR A 38 1.36 -5.19 17.47
C TYR A 38 0.31 -6.21 17.91
N GLN A 39 -0.92 -5.74 18.14
CA GLN A 39 -2.04 -6.57 18.58
C GLN A 39 -2.98 -6.92 17.41
N PRO A 40 -3.56 -8.12 17.35
CA PRO A 40 -4.51 -8.46 16.31
C PRO A 40 -5.80 -7.67 16.43
N ILE A 41 -6.33 -7.21 15.30
CA ILE A 41 -7.74 -6.84 15.16
C ILE A 41 -8.34 -7.53 13.94
N GLU A 42 -9.66 -7.62 13.90
CA GLU A 42 -10.40 -8.03 12.72
C GLU A 42 -11.58 -7.09 12.49
N THR A 43 -11.86 -6.78 11.22
CA THR A 43 -13.06 -6.06 10.82
C THR A 43 -13.95 -6.96 9.96
N PRO A 44 -15.26 -6.66 9.87
CA PRO A 44 -16.16 -7.40 8.99
C PRO A 44 -15.70 -7.37 7.52
N SER A 45 -16.07 -8.39 6.74
CA SER A 45 -15.78 -8.41 5.29
C SER A 45 -16.49 -7.30 4.53
N PHE A 46 -17.63 -6.83 5.06
CA PHE A 46 -18.46 -5.81 4.43
C PHE A 46 -18.45 -4.57 5.31
N GLU A 47 -18.32 -3.41 4.68
CA GLU A 47 -18.48 -2.10 5.30
C GLU A 47 -19.68 -1.39 4.66
N ASN A 48 -20.22 -0.37 5.32
CA ASN A 48 -21.17 0.52 4.66
C ASN A 48 -20.49 1.17 3.45
N SER A 49 -21.23 1.32 2.34
CA SER A 49 -20.68 1.95 1.12
C SER A 49 -20.11 3.34 1.41
N GLU A 50 -20.75 4.14 2.27
CA GLU A 50 -20.29 5.47 2.69
C GLU A 50 -18.93 5.46 3.42
N THR A 51 -18.58 4.36 4.09
CA THR A 51 -17.30 4.20 4.77
C THR A 51 -16.15 4.14 3.76
N LEU A 52 -16.38 3.47 2.62
CA LEU A 52 -15.34 3.17 1.63
C LEU A 52 -15.30 4.17 0.46
N MET A 53 -16.44 4.75 0.08
CA MET A 53 -16.52 5.64 -1.08
C MET A 53 -15.84 7.00 -0.81
N GLY A 54 -15.16 7.53 -1.82
CA GLY A 54 -14.43 8.80 -1.79
C GLY A 54 -13.07 8.72 -1.10
N LYS A 55 -12.62 7.52 -0.69
CA LYS A 55 -11.40 7.35 0.12
C LYS A 55 -10.19 6.88 -0.70
N TYR A 56 -10.43 6.31 -1.87
CA TYR A 56 -9.39 5.71 -2.71
C TYR A 56 -9.11 6.51 -3.98
N GLY A 57 -9.69 7.70 -4.09
CA GLY A 57 -9.69 8.50 -5.31
C GLY A 57 -10.63 7.93 -6.38
N GLU A 58 -10.80 8.67 -7.48
CA GLU A 58 -11.78 8.32 -8.52
C GLU A 58 -11.56 6.94 -9.14
N GLU A 59 -10.30 6.53 -9.32
CA GLU A 59 -9.96 5.23 -9.88
C GLU A 59 -10.22 4.10 -8.86
N GLY A 60 -9.82 4.28 -7.60
CA GLY A 60 -10.00 3.29 -6.54
C GLY A 60 -11.47 3.00 -6.24
N ASP A 61 -12.30 4.05 -6.19
CA ASP A 61 -13.74 3.92 -5.92
C ASP A 61 -14.48 3.09 -6.99
N ARG A 62 -14.02 3.14 -8.25
CA ARG A 62 -14.56 2.33 -9.34
C ARG A 62 -14.25 0.84 -9.19
N LEU A 63 -13.26 0.51 -8.37
CA LEU A 63 -12.76 -0.86 -8.16
C LEU A 63 -13.35 -1.53 -6.92
N ILE A 64 -14.28 -0.89 -6.22
CA ILE A 64 -14.95 -1.47 -5.05
C ILE A 64 -16.06 -2.43 -5.50
N PHE A 65 -16.07 -3.64 -4.93
CA PHE A 65 -17.20 -4.56 -5.08
C PHE A 65 -18.37 -4.14 -4.21
N LYS A 66 -19.51 -3.86 -4.85
CA LYS A 66 -20.75 -3.43 -4.23
C LYS A 66 -21.67 -4.64 -4.00
N ILE A 67 -22.34 -4.68 -2.86
CA ILE A 67 -23.27 -5.74 -2.48
C ILE A 67 -24.69 -5.23 -2.70
N LEU A 68 -25.42 -5.89 -3.60
CA LEU A 68 -26.81 -5.55 -3.87
C LEU A 68 -27.67 -5.71 -2.61
N ASN A 69 -28.62 -4.80 -2.40
CA ASN A 69 -29.58 -4.91 -1.32
C ASN A 69 -30.37 -6.23 -1.43
N SER A 70 -30.74 -6.80 -0.29
CA SER A 70 -31.51 -8.05 -0.25
C SER A 70 -32.99 -7.80 -0.56
N GLY A 71 -33.71 -8.84 -0.98
CA GLY A 71 -35.12 -8.74 -1.34
C GLY A 71 -35.33 -8.06 -2.69
N ASP A 72 -36.42 -7.31 -2.83
CA ASP A 72 -36.65 -6.46 -3.98
C ASP A 72 -35.77 -5.20 -3.90
N TYR A 73 -34.55 -5.32 -4.39
CA TYR A 73 -33.54 -4.25 -4.38
C TYR A 73 -33.96 -3.02 -5.20
N LEU A 74 -34.98 -3.12 -6.04
CA LEU A 74 -35.53 -1.99 -6.81
C LEU A 74 -36.62 -1.23 -6.04
N ALA A 75 -37.16 -1.78 -4.95
CA ALA A 75 -38.24 -1.16 -4.20
C ALA A 75 -37.91 0.24 -3.64
N LYS A 76 -36.61 0.54 -3.47
CA LYS A 76 -36.10 1.85 -3.04
C LYS A 76 -35.18 2.52 -4.07
N ALA A 77 -35.15 2.00 -5.30
CA ALA A 77 -34.35 2.58 -6.36
C ALA A 77 -34.85 3.99 -6.70
N ASP A 78 -33.93 4.91 -6.95
CA ASP A 78 -34.30 6.24 -7.47
C ASP A 78 -34.88 6.10 -8.88
N GLU A 79 -36.17 6.42 -9.03
CA GLU A 79 -36.91 6.26 -10.29
C GLU A 79 -36.30 7.08 -11.43
N ASN A 80 -35.79 8.28 -11.14
CA ASN A 80 -35.20 9.14 -12.16
C ASN A 80 -33.88 8.54 -12.66
N PHE A 81 -32.99 8.11 -11.77
CA PHE A 81 -31.73 7.49 -12.18
C PHE A 81 -31.95 6.14 -12.85
N LEU A 82 -32.96 5.38 -12.43
CA LEU A 82 -33.32 4.11 -13.06
C LEU A 82 -33.85 4.33 -14.49
N ALA A 83 -34.80 5.26 -14.67
CA ALA A 83 -35.36 5.59 -15.98
C ALA A 83 -34.29 6.12 -16.96
N ASN A 84 -33.36 6.92 -16.45
CA ASN A 84 -32.24 7.46 -17.23
C ASN A 84 -31.06 6.49 -17.40
N LYS A 85 -31.12 5.29 -16.79
CA LYS A 85 -30.03 4.30 -16.78
C LYS A 85 -28.71 4.87 -16.23
N ASP A 86 -28.79 5.82 -15.31
CA ASP A 86 -27.62 6.40 -14.63
C ASP A 86 -27.14 5.46 -13.52
N SER A 87 -26.39 4.43 -13.91
CA SER A 87 -25.89 3.39 -13.00
C SER A 87 -25.00 3.93 -11.87
N LEU A 88 -24.29 5.04 -12.10
CA LEU A 88 -23.39 5.63 -11.12
C LEU A 88 -24.18 6.22 -9.95
N ARG A 89 -25.21 7.01 -10.25
CA ARG A 89 -26.06 7.62 -9.21
C ARG A 89 -27.05 6.61 -8.61
N LEU A 90 -27.59 5.72 -9.44
CA LEU A 90 -28.51 4.66 -9.01
C LEU A 90 -27.89 3.75 -7.94
N THR A 91 -26.58 3.48 -8.03
CA THR A 91 -25.87 2.56 -7.12
C THR A 91 -26.22 2.79 -5.65
N SER A 92 -26.21 4.04 -5.20
CA SER A 92 -26.43 4.39 -3.78
C SER A 92 -27.81 3.96 -3.25
N SER A 93 -28.82 3.91 -4.12
CA SER A 93 -30.19 3.52 -3.79
C SER A 93 -30.42 1.99 -3.79
N ILE A 94 -29.54 1.23 -4.44
CA ILE A 94 -29.69 -0.23 -4.60
C ILE A 94 -28.59 -1.03 -3.89
N SER A 95 -27.56 -0.37 -3.34
CA SER A 95 -26.41 -1.00 -2.69
C SER A 95 -25.83 -0.13 -1.58
N GLU A 96 -26.16 -0.48 -0.34
CA GLU A 96 -25.71 0.24 0.87
C GLU A 96 -24.44 -0.36 1.48
N LYS A 97 -23.97 -1.51 0.97
CA LYS A 97 -22.84 -2.28 1.49
C LYS A 97 -21.82 -2.56 0.41
N ALA A 98 -20.56 -2.66 0.79
CA ALA A 98 -19.46 -3.01 -0.10
C ALA A 98 -18.46 -3.93 0.60
N LEU A 99 -17.77 -4.77 -0.19
CA LEU A 99 -16.63 -5.55 0.31
C LEU A 99 -15.46 -4.60 0.64
N ARG A 100 -14.74 -4.86 1.73
CA ARG A 100 -13.54 -4.07 2.06
C ARG A 100 -12.51 -4.11 0.92
N TYR A 101 -12.01 -2.93 0.59
CA TYR A 101 -11.06 -2.71 -0.49
C TYR A 101 -9.60 -2.80 -0.01
N ASP A 102 -9.37 -2.37 1.23
CA ASP A 102 -8.12 -2.51 1.99
C ASP A 102 -8.42 -2.76 3.48
N LEU A 103 -7.37 -2.75 4.32
CA LEU A 103 -7.50 -2.86 5.78
C LEU A 103 -7.35 -1.50 6.49
N THR A 104 -6.80 -0.49 5.81
CA THR A 104 -6.49 0.84 6.38
C THR A 104 -7.74 1.68 6.62
N VAL A 105 -8.71 1.71 5.69
CA VAL A 105 -9.96 2.47 5.90
C VAL A 105 -10.86 1.82 6.96
N PRO A 106 -11.08 0.49 6.97
CA PRO A 106 -11.75 -0.18 8.09
C PRO A 106 -11.06 0.06 9.44
N PHE A 107 -9.73 0.11 9.46
CA PHE A 107 -8.97 0.43 10.66
C PHE A 107 -9.23 1.87 11.14
N ALA A 108 -9.22 2.86 10.25
CA ALA A 108 -9.55 4.24 10.61
C ALA A 108 -10.97 4.34 11.21
N ARG A 109 -11.96 3.65 10.62
CA ARG A 109 -13.31 3.53 11.22
C ARG A 109 -13.25 2.92 12.62
N TYR A 110 -12.53 1.81 12.78
CA TYR A 110 -12.39 1.12 14.06
C TYR A 110 -11.81 2.05 15.13
N VAL A 111 -10.73 2.79 14.83
CA VAL A 111 -10.13 3.76 15.75
C VAL A 111 -11.15 4.82 16.18
N VAL A 112 -11.91 5.39 15.24
CA VAL A 112 -12.91 6.42 15.59
C VAL A 112 -14.01 5.88 16.50
N GLN A 113 -14.49 4.66 16.23
CA GLN A 113 -15.56 4.03 17.02
C GLN A 113 -15.11 3.55 18.40
N HIS A 114 -13.84 3.15 18.53
CA HIS A 114 -13.29 2.54 19.75
C HIS A 114 -12.22 3.39 20.44
N GLN A 115 -12.08 4.67 20.08
CA GLN A 115 -11.03 5.56 20.62
C GLN A 115 -10.99 5.65 22.15
N ASN A 116 -12.12 5.41 22.82
CA ASN A 116 -12.22 5.42 24.29
C ASN A 116 -11.86 4.06 24.94
N ASP A 117 -11.79 3.00 24.13
CA ASP A 117 -11.51 1.61 24.58
C ASP A 117 -10.05 1.21 24.30
N ILE A 118 -9.33 1.96 23.45
CA ILE A 118 -7.94 1.69 23.05
C ILE A 118 -6.97 2.71 23.66
N GLN A 119 -5.71 2.30 23.86
CA GLN A 119 -4.64 3.17 24.35
C GLN A 119 -3.70 3.59 23.23
N PHE A 120 -3.39 4.88 23.19
CA PHE A 120 -2.47 5.47 22.21
C PHE A 120 -1.05 5.64 22.78
N PRO A 121 0.02 5.41 22.00
CA PRO A 121 0.00 4.95 20.61
C PRO A 121 -0.54 3.51 20.47
N PHE A 122 -1.49 3.31 19.56
CA PHE A 122 -2.14 2.01 19.37
C PHE A 122 -1.50 1.28 18.19
N LYS A 123 -0.91 0.11 18.46
CA LYS A 123 -0.26 -0.74 17.47
C LYS A 123 -1.13 -1.95 17.15
N ARG A 124 -1.52 -2.11 15.89
CA ARG A 124 -2.32 -3.25 15.44
C ARG A 124 -1.72 -3.96 14.24
N TYR A 125 -1.93 -5.26 14.16
CA TYR A 125 -1.81 -5.99 12.91
C TYR A 125 -3.16 -6.59 12.48
N GLN A 126 -3.33 -6.79 11.18
CA GLN A 126 -4.54 -7.37 10.60
C GLN A 126 -4.16 -8.22 9.38
N ILE A 127 -4.58 -9.48 9.35
CA ILE A 127 -4.32 -10.42 8.25
C ILE A 127 -5.67 -10.94 7.75
N GLN A 128 -6.21 -10.31 6.70
CA GLN A 128 -7.55 -10.63 6.19
C GLN A 128 -7.60 -10.52 4.65
N PRO A 129 -8.52 -11.24 3.99
CA PRO A 129 -8.72 -11.11 2.55
C PRO A 129 -9.38 -9.78 2.21
N VAL A 130 -8.98 -9.16 1.11
CA VAL A 130 -9.59 -7.95 0.55
C VAL A 130 -10.02 -8.20 -0.89
N TRP A 131 -10.95 -7.37 -1.39
CA TRP A 131 -11.51 -7.55 -2.72
C TRP A 131 -11.39 -6.28 -3.57
N ARG A 132 -10.86 -6.45 -4.78
CA ARG A 132 -10.71 -5.37 -5.77
C ARG A 132 -11.21 -5.82 -7.12
N ALA A 133 -12.08 -5.03 -7.74
CA ALA A 133 -12.65 -5.29 -9.07
C ALA A 133 -11.66 -4.99 -10.22
N ASP A 134 -10.37 -5.17 -9.95
CA ASP A 134 -9.28 -4.98 -10.90
C ASP A 134 -9.39 -5.91 -12.11
N ARG A 135 -8.72 -5.50 -13.19
CA ARG A 135 -8.43 -6.41 -14.31
C ARG A 135 -7.40 -7.44 -13.83
N PRO A 136 -7.74 -8.74 -13.79
CA PRO A 136 -6.81 -9.75 -13.30
C PRO A 136 -5.55 -9.82 -14.15
N GLN A 137 -4.40 -9.96 -13.50
CA GLN A 137 -3.07 -10.11 -14.10
C GLN A 137 -2.26 -11.12 -13.26
N ASN A 138 -1.08 -11.53 -13.73
CA ASN A 138 -0.20 -12.38 -12.93
C ASN A 138 0.12 -11.69 -11.60
N GLY A 139 -0.05 -12.39 -10.47
CA GLY A 139 0.13 -11.82 -9.13
C GLY A 139 -0.88 -10.71 -8.74
N ARG A 140 -1.97 -10.49 -9.50
CA ARG A 140 -3.05 -9.55 -9.18
C ARG A 140 -4.40 -10.22 -9.35
N PHE A 141 -4.97 -10.63 -8.23
CA PHE A 141 -6.26 -11.31 -8.14
C PHE A 141 -7.35 -10.36 -7.65
N ARG A 142 -8.62 -10.77 -7.79
CA ARG A 142 -9.74 -9.98 -7.29
C ARG A 142 -10.06 -10.22 -5.82
N GLU A 143 -9.53 -11.31 -5.28
CA GLU A 143 -9.51 -11.67 -3.87
C GLU A 143 -8.07 -12.08 -3.54
N PHE A 144 -7.51 -11.45 -2.51
CA PHE A 144 -6.14 -11.72 -2.04
C PHE A 144 -5.99 -11.27 -0.59
N TYR A 145 -4.97 -11.78 0.10
CA TYR A 145 -4.70 -11.38 1.48
C TYR A 145 -3.79 -10.15 1.54
N GLN A 146 -4.18 -9.20 2.38
CA GLN A 146 -3.29 -8.18 2.92
C GLN A 146 -2.91 -8.55 4.35
N CYS A 147 -1.67 -8.23 4.71
CA CYS A 147 -1.15 -8.40 6.06
C CYS A 147 -0.58 -7.05 6.51
N ASP A 148 -1.35 -6.29 7.27
CA ASP A 148 -1.03 -4.90 7.59
C ASP A 148 -0.57 -4.77 9.04
N ALA A 149 0.37 -3.87 9.29
CA ALA A 149 0.81 -3.46 10.62
C ALA A 149 0.84 -1.93 10.66
N ASP A 150 0.06 -1.35 11.58
CA ASP A 150 -0.11 0.09 11.69
C ASP A 150 -0.01 0.54 13.15
N VAL A 151 0.54 1.74 13.32
CA VAL A 151 0.56 2.45 14.60
C VAL A 151 -0.13 3.80 14.42
N VAL A 152 -0.98 4.16 15.37
CA VAL A 152 -1.78 5.40 15.33
C VAL A 152 -1.67 6.14 16.66
N GLY A 153 -1.75 7.46 16.62
CA GLY A 153 -1.62 8.34 17.79
C GLY A 153 -0.17 8.75 18.11
N SER A 154 0.74 8.70 17.12
CA SER A 154 2.12 9.17 17.27
C SER A 154 2.68 9.76 15.98
N THR A 155 3.34 10.92 16.11
CA THR A 155 4.07 11.60 15.03
C THR A 155 5.57 11.27 15.01
N SER A 156 6.02 10.39 15.90
CA SER A 156 7.45 10.05 16.00
C SER A 156 7.93 9.24 14.80
N LEU A 157 9.05 9.66 14.20
CA LEU A 157 9.72 8.95 13.10
C LEU A 157 10.35 7.61 13.51
N TRP A 158 10.45 7.34 14.81
CA TRP A 158 10.86 6.02 15.29
C TRP A 158 9.88 4.91 14.89
N GLN A 159 8.63 5.26 14.59
CA GLN A 159 7.66 4.30 14.09
C GLN A 159 8.03 3.80 12.67
N GLU A 160 8.50 4.68 11.79
CA GLU A 160 9.05 4.29 10.48
C GLU A 160 10.29 3.41 10.60
N VAL A 161 11.21 3.77 11.49
CA VAL A 161 12.41 2.96 11.77
C VAL A 161 12.01 1.55 12.23
N GLU A 162 11.05 1.45 13.14
CA GLU A 162 10.51 0.17 13.60
C GLU A 162 9.86 -0.64 12.47
N LEU A 163 9.07 0.00 11.62
CA LEU A 163 8.39 -0.65 10.50
C LEU A 163 9.38 -1.17 9.43
N VAL A 164 10.49 -0.47 9.20
CA VAL A 164 11.58 -0.97 8.33
C VAL A 164 12.28 -2.19 8.95
N GLN A 165 12.54 -2.17 10.26
CA GLN A 165 13.07 -3.33 11.00
C GLN A 165 12.10 -4.53 11.00
N LEU A 166 10.79 -4.26 11.04
CA LEU A 166 9.76 -5.28 10.95
C LEU A 166 9.71 -5.93 9.56
N TYR A 167 9.83 -5.15 8.49
CA TYR A 167 10.00 -5.68 7.13
C TYR A 167 11.20 -6.63 7.06
N ASP A 168 12.38 -6.16 7.47
CA ASP A 168 13.59 -6.97 7.44
C ASP A 168 13.46 -8.23 8.30
N SER A 169 12.79 -8.12 9.45
CA SER A 169 12.62 -9.27 10.33
C SER A 169 11.75 -10.37 9.73
N VAL A 170 10.66 -9.98 9.06
CA VAL A 170 9.80 -10.92 8.32
C VAL A 170 10.58 -11.55 7.17
N PHE A 171 11.32 -10.76 6.37
CA PHE A 171 12.05 -11.31 5.22
C PHE A 171 13.21 -12.21 5.62
N ALA A 172 13.92 -11.90 6.70
CA ALA A 172 14.96 -12.76 7.24
C ALA A 172 14.39 -14.11 7.68
N ASP A 173 13.26 -14.11 8.40
CA ASP A 173 12.61 -15.35 8.85
C ASP A 173 12.01 -16.15 7.66
N LEU A 174 11.65 -15.47 6.56
CA LEU A 174 11.27 -16.10 5.28
C LEU A 174 12.47 -16.50 4.41
N ARG A 175 13.71 -16.20 4.82
CA ARG A 175 14.95 -16.41 4.07
C ARG A 175 14.98 -15.70 2.71
N LEU A 176 14.27 -14.57 2.60
CA LEU A 176 14.25 -13.75 1.41
C LEU A 176 15.39 -12.73 1.46
N GLU A 177 16.53 -13.12 0.90
CA GLU A 177 17.74 -12.31 0.86
C GLU A 177 17.63 -11.14 -0.13
N ASN A 178 18.25 -10.01 0.22
CA ASN A 178 18.38 -8.81 -0.61
C ASN A 178 17.03 -8.20 -1.07
N ALA A 179 15.97 -8.31 -0.25
CA ALA A 179 14.75 -7.54 -0.51
C ALA A 179 15.05 -6.03 -0.40
N THR A 180 14.67 -5.25 -1.41
CA THR A 180 14.87 -3.80 -1.39
C THR A 180 13.65 -3.11 -0.82
N ILE A 181 13.82 -2.43 0.30
CA ILE A 181 12.85 -1.52 0.89
C ILE A 181 13.16 -0.13 0.33
N LYS A 182 12.35 0.32 -0.63
CA LYS A 182 12.41 1.67 -1.17
C LYS A 182 11.66 2.61 -0.24
N ILE A 183 12.28 3.74 0.10
CA ILE A 183 11.68 4.83 0.86
C ILE A 183 11.64 6.11 0.02
N ASN A 184 10.58 6.90 0.20
CA ASN A 184 10.51 8.29 -0.21
C ASN A 184 9.66 9.07 0.82
N ASN A 185 9.43 10.36 0.61
CA ASN A 185 8.56 11.16 1.45
C ASN A 185 7.71 12.13 0.62
N ARG A 186 6.42 12.24 0.95
CA ARG A 186 5.48 13.12 0.25
C ARG A 186 5.89 14.58 0.26
N LYS A 187 6.56 15.03 1.32
CA LYS A 187 7.06 16.40 1.47
C LYS A 187 8.21 16.69 0.50
N ILE A 188 9.03 15.68 0.18
CA ILE A 188 10.05 15.78 -0.89
C ILE A 188 9.37 16.00 -2.24
N LEU A 189 8.39 15.17 -2.59
CA LEU A 189 7.62 15.32 -3.84
C LEU A 189 6.90 16.67 -3.93
N SER A 190 6.35 17.14 -2.82
CA SER A 190 5.67 18.43 -2.73
C SER A 190 6.66 19.60 -2.88
N GLY A 191 7.85 19.48 -2.28
CA GLY A 191 8.92 20.46 -2.43
C GLY A 191 9.48 20.52 -3.84
N ILE A 192 9.60 19.38 -4.53
CA ILE A 192 9.97 19.35 -5.96
C ILE A 192 8.94 20.14 -6.78
N ALA A 193 7.64 19.88 -6.57
CA ALA A 193 6.57 20.59 -7.27
C ALA A 193 6.58 22.10 -6.98
N GLU A 194 6.95 22.51 -5.76
CA GLU A 194 7.12 23.92 -5.41
C GLU A 194 8.29 24.57 -6.16
N VAL A 195 9.48 23.96 -6.16
CA VAL A 195 10.68 24.48 -6.81
C VAL A 195 10.48 24.65 -8.32
N ILE A 196 9.72 23.76 -8.95
CA ILE A 196 9.49 23.79 -10.39
C ILE A 196 8.30 24.68 -10.78
N GLY A 197 7.58 25.24 -9.80
CA GLY A 197 6.42 26.11 -10.02
C GLY A 197 5.15 25.37 -10.46
N ALA A 198 5.01 24.08 -10.11
CA ALA A 198 3.92 23.20 -10.51
C ALA A 198 3.14 22.65 -9.30
N LYS A 199 2.99 23.45 -8.23
CA LYS A 199 2.37 23.04 -6.97
C LYS A 199 0.91 22.60 -7.14
N ASP A 200 0.16 23.24 -8.03
CA ASP A 200 -1.21 22.90 -8.43
C ASP A 200 -1.29 21.63 -9.30
N LYS A 201 -0.16 21.16 -9.81
CA LYS A 201 -0.01 19.98 -10.68
C LYS A 201 0.73 18.83 -10.01
N LEU A 202 0.79 18.82 -8.68
CA LEU A 202 1.54 17.81 -7.92
C LEU A 202 1.14 16.36 -8.30
N ILE A 203 -0.16 16.08 -8.41
CA ILE A 203 -0.66 14.74 -8.79
C ILE A 203 -0.19 14.41 -10.21
N ASP A 204 -0.44 15.29 -11.16
CA ASP A 204 -0.07 15.13 -12.57
C ASP A 204 1.42 14.86 -12.76
N PHE A 205 2.26 15.64 -12.05
CA PHE A 205 3.71 15.50 -11.99
C PHE A 205 4.12 14.12 -11.46
N THR A 206 3.61 13.73 -10.29
CA THR A 206 3.96 12.44 -9.67
C THR A 206 3.53 11.22 -10.49
N VAL A 207 2.37 11.28 -11.15
CA VAL A 207 1.89 10.21 -12.04
C VAL A 207 2.79 10.07 -13.27
N ALA A 208 3.32 11.18 -13.79
CA ALA A 208 4.28 11.13 -14.88
C ALA A 208 5.61 10.54 -14.38
N LEU A 209 6.10 10.98 -13.21
CA LEU A 209 7.36 10.53 -12.62
C LEU A 209 7.38 9.03 -12.30
N ASP A 210 6.28 8.46 -11.80
CA ASP A 210 6.14 7.01 -11.51
C ASP A 210 6.32 6.12 -12.76
N LYS A 211 6.19 6.70 -13.96
CA LYS A 211 6.36 5.99 -15.23
C LYS A 211 7.79 6.05 -15.77
N LEU A 212 8.72 6.71 -15.08
CA LEU A 212 10.10 6.89 -15.57
C LEU A 212 10.74 5.58 -16.01
N ASP A 213 10.61 4.53 -15.19
CA ASP A 213 11.15 3.19 -15.51
C ASP A 213 10.53 2.54 -16.75
N LYS A 214 9.30 2.93 -17.11
CA LYS A 214 8.51 2.30 -18.19
C LYS A 214 8.62 3.04 -19.52
N ILE A 215 8.59 4.37 -19.50
CA ILE A 215 8.52 5.20 -20.72
C ILE A 215 9.79 6.04 -20.93
N GLY A 216 10.74 6.00 -19.99
CA GLY A 216 11.99 6.75 -20.05
C GLY A 216 11.81 8.26 -19.89
N GLU A 217 12.93 8.98 -19.83
CA GLU A 217 12.96 10.43 -19.63
C GLU A 217 12.13 11.18 -20.68
N ASP A 218 12.30 10.87 -21.97
CA ASP A 218 11.60 11.56 -23.06
C ASP A 218 10.08 11.35 -23.01
N GLY A 219 9.64 10.14 -22.66
CA GLY A 219 8.23 9.82 -22.48
C GLY A 219 7.62 10.60 -21.31
N VAL A 220 8.34 10.67 -20.18
CA VAL A 220 7.91 11.43 -19.00
C VAL A 220 7.81 12.93 -19.31
N LYS A 221 8.80 13.51 -20.01
CA LYS A 221 8.76 14.93 -20.43
C LYS A 221 7.55 15.24 -21.30
N THR A 222 7.24 14.34 -22.23
CA THR A 222 6.09 14.49 -23.13
C THR A 222 4.78 14.48 -22.34
N GLU A 223 4.60 13.50 -21.43
CA GLU A 223 3.41 13.43 -20.58
C GLU A 223 3.29 14.64 -19.64
N MET A 224 4.41 15.16 -19.12
CA MET A 224 4.42 16.37 -18.31
C MET A 224 3.93 17.60 -19.09
N LEU A 225 4.40 17.78 -20.34
CA LEU A 225 3.95 18.87 -21.22
C LEU A 225 2.45 18.76 -21.53
N GLU A 226 1.95 17.56 -21.84
CA GLU A 226 0.52 17.32 -22.12
C GLU A 226 -0.39 17.66 -20.93
N LYS A 227 0.12 17.51 -19.70
CA LYS A 227 -0.60 17.88 -18.47
C LYS A 227 -0.46 19.36 -18.07
N GLY A 228 0.26 20.14 -18.89
CA GLY A 228 0.45 21.58 -18.71
C GLY A 228 1.61 21.96 -17.81
N ILE A 229 2.57 21.06 -17.56
CA ILE A 229 3.81 21.41 -16.86
C ILE A 229 4.75 22.10 -17.87
N SER A 230 5.26 23.27 -17.52
CA SER A 230 6.04 24.10 -18.45
C SER A 230 7.41 23.48 -18.79
N SER A 231 7.95 23.81 -19.96
CA SER A 231 9.30 23.39 -20.34
C SER A 231 10.37 23.87 -19.35
N GLU A 232 10.17 25.05 -18.75
CA GLU A 232 11.06 25.58 -17.70
C GLU A 232 11.02 24.70 -16.43
N ALA A 233 9.83 24.23 -16.03
CA ALA A 233 9.68 23.30 -14.91
C ALA A 233 10.35 21.95 -15.19
N ILE A 234 10.25 21.45 -16.43
CA ILE A 234 10.88 20.20 -16.85
C ILE A 234 12.41 20.29 -16.80
N GLU A 235 13.00 21.41 -17.25
CA GLU A 235 14.45 21.60 -17.15
C GLU A 235 14.92 21.67 -15.69
N LYS A 236 14.12 22.23 -14.78
CA LYS A 236 14.41 22.21 -13.33
C LYS A 236 14.34 20.81 -12.72
N VAL A 237 13.45 19.95 -13.23
CA VAL A 237 13.30 18.54 -12.81
C VAL A 237 14.38 17.64 -13.39
N LYS A 238 15.01 18.02 -14.51
CA LYS A 238 15.97 17.18 -15.23
C LYS A 238 17.03 16.47 -14.36
N PRO A 239 17.61 17.10 -13.31
CA PRO A 239 18.54 16.41 -12.42
C PRO A 239 17.94 15.16 -11.76
N LEU A 240 16.61 15.12 -11.54
CA LEU A 240 15.87 13.99 -10.96
C LEU A 240 16.01 12.71 -11.79
N PHE A 241 16.13 12.82 -13.12
CA PHE A 241 16.25 11.66 -14.00
C PHE A 241 17.62 10.97 -13.94
N SER A 242 18.62 11.66 -13.39
CA SER A 242 20.00 11.15 -13.26
C SER A 242 20.41 10.84 -11.81
N PHE A 243 19.45 10.74 -10.87
CA PHE A 243 19.78 10.42 -9.47
C PHE A 243 20.40 9.03 -9.38
N SER A 244 21.67 9.01 -8.99
CA SER A 244 22.44 7.81 -8.74
C SER A 244 23.30 8.02 -7.50
N GLY A 245 23.79 6.92 -6.94
CA GLY A 245 24.57 6.93 -5.71
C GLY A 245 23.86 6.23 -4.55
N ASN A 246 24.53 6.23 -3.40
CA ASN A 246 23.95 5.73 -2.16
C ASN A 246 22.90 6.70 -1.58
N VAL A 247 22.20 6.27 -0.53
CA VAL A 247 21.13 7.05 0.11
C VAL A 247 21.60 8.46 0.53
N ASN A 248 22.79 8.59 1.11
CA ASN A 248 23.31 9.89 1.56
C ASN A 248 23.63 10.81 0.38
N GLU A 249 24.25 10.28 -0.67
CA GLU A 249 24.53 11.04 -1.90
C GLU A 249 23.24 11.53 -2.57
N LYS A 250 22.21 10.67 -2.62
CA LYS A 250 20.87 11.04 -3.13
C LYS A 250 20.23 12.13 -2.25
N LEU A 251 20.31 12.01 -0.92
CA LEU A 251 19.77 13.03 0.00
C LEU A 251 20.50 14.37 -0.13
N ASP A 252 21.81 14.40 -0.33
CA ASP A 252 22.59 15.62 -0.50
C ASP A 252 22.27 16.33 -1.84
N GLN A 253 22.07 15.54 -2.91
CA GLN A 253 21.57 16.07 -4.19
C GLN A 253 20.17 16.69 -4.03
N LEU A 254 19.26 16.02 -3.29
CA LEU A 254 17.94 16.57 -2.98
C LEU A 254 18.02 17.83 -2.12
N SER A 255 18.92 17.89 -1.13
CA SER A 255 19.14 19.09 -0.32
C SER A 255 19.54 20.30 -1.15
N THR A 256 20.34 20.08 -2.20
CA THR A 256 20.73 21.15 -3.13
C THR A 256 19.54 21.58 -3.99
N LEU A 257 18.78 20.63 -4.55
CA LEU A 257 17.62 20.93 -5.40
C LEU A 257 16.49 21.64 -4.63
N LEU A 258 16.27 21.24 -3.37
CA LEU A 258 15.15 21.69 -2.53
C LEU A 258 15.56 22.80 -1.55
N ALA A 259 16.70 23.46 -1.76
CA ALA A 259 17.22 24.50 -0.88
C ALA A 259 16.27 25.69 -0.67
N SER A 260 15.35 25.94 -1.62
CA SER A 260 14.34 27.00 -1.54
C SER A 260 12.95 26.52 -1.06
N SER A 261 12.74 25.23 -0.82
CA SER A 261 11.45 24.69 -0.34
C SER A 261 11.56 24.25 1.11
N ASP A 262 10.87 24.94 2.01
CA ASP A 262 10.85 24.56 3.43
C ASP A 262 10.13 23.22 3.67
N GLU A 263 9.12 22.91 2.85
CA GLU A 263 8.45 21.61 2.88
C GLU A 263 9.40 20.49 2.42
N GLY A 264 10.13 20.72 1.32
CA GLY A 264 11.14 19.79 0.81
C GLY A 264 12.25 19.51 1.81
N LYS A 265 12.76 20.55 2.49
CA LYS A 265 13.77 20.42 3.56
C LYS A 265 13.29 19.53 4.70
N LYS A 266 12.06 19.72 5.18
CA LYS A 266 11.46 18.86 6.22
C LYS A 266 11.38 17.41 5.75
N GLY A 267 10.95 17.17 4.51
CA GLY A 267 10.92 15.82 3.94
C GLY A 267 12.29 15.15 3.91
N ILE A 268 13.34 15.90 3.55
CA ILE A 268 14.72 15.40 3.57
C ILE A 268 15.19 15.10 4.99
N GLU A 269 14.91 15.98 5.95
CA GLU A 269 15.25 15.78 7.36
C GLU A 269 14.61 14.51 7.91
N GLU A 270 13.34 14.28 7.62
CA GLU A 270 12.61 13.08 8.05
C GLU A 270 13.18 11.80 7.45
N VAL A 271 13.46 11.78 6.14
CA VAL A 271 14.06 10.59 5.50
C VAL A 271 15.47 10.36 6.00
N ARG A 272 16.29 11.41 6.16
CA ARG A 272 17.64 11.30 6.70
C ARG A 272 17.64 10.72 8.11
N PHE A 273 16.73 11.18 8.98
CA PHE A 273 16.55 10.60 10.31
C PHE A 273 16.27 9.10 10.24
N ILE A 274 15.36 8.65 9.37
CA ILE A 274 15.01 7.23 9.25
C ILE A 274 16.21 6.43 8.74
N CYS A 275 16.87 6.90 7.69
CA CYS A 275 18.00 6.22 7.06
C CYS A 275 19.22 6.12 8.00
N ASP A 276 19.56 7.19 8.71
CA ASP A 276 20.69 7.22 9.66
C ASP A 276 20.48 6.23 10.81
N ASN A 277 19.25 6.18 11.37
CA ASN A 277 18.93 5.25 12.45
C ASN A 277 18.88 3.80 11.97
N ILE A 278 18.40 3.53 10.76
CA ILE A 278 18.47 2.18 10.18
C ILE A 278 19.91 1.77 9.89
N ALA A 279 20.76 2.68 9.40
CA ALA A 279 22.18 2.40 9.19
C ALA A 279 22.90 2.08 10.51
N ALA A 280 22.54 2.76 11.61
CA ALA A 280 23.09 2.51 12.93
C ALA A 280 22.64 1.17 13.54
N LEU A 281 21.38 0.79 13.34
CA LEU A 281 20.82 -0.49 13.83
C LEU A 281 21.24 -1.69 12.99
N GLY A 282 21.43 -1.49 11.68
CA GLY A 282 21.67 -2.54 10.70
C GLY A 282 20.40 -3.28 10.28
N LEU A 283 20.44 -3.89 9.09
CA LEU A 283 19.43 -4.81 8.57
C LEU A 283 20.09 -6.18 8.36
N ARG A 284 19.35 -7.26 8.56
CA ARG A 284 19.87 -8.63 8.45
C ARG A 284 20.01 -9.07 7.00
N VAL A 285 18.98 -8.84 6.19
CA VAL A 285 18.88 -9.37 4.82
C VAL A 285 18.42 -8.34 3.79
N SER A 286 17.79 -7.26 4.25
CA SER A 286 17.16 -6.25 3.38
C SER A 286 18.08 -5.08 3.09
N ILE A 287 17.82 -4.39 1.99
CA ILE A 287 18.51 -3.17 1.57
C ILE A 287 17.53 -2.00 1.66
N LEU A 288 17.87 -0.95 2.41
CA LEU A 288 17.12 0.30 2.37
C LEU A 288 17.68 1.20 1.27
N ASP A 289 16.84 1.65 0.34
CA ASP A 289 17.23 2.59 -0.72
C ASP A 289 16.23 3.74 -0.85
N LEU A 290 16.74 4.92 -1.22
CA LEU A 290 15.92 6.09 -1.51
C LEU A 290 15.54 6.08 -2.99
N ASP A 291 14.23 6.06 -3.27
CA ASP A 291 13.69 6.16 -4.63
C ASP A 291 12.82 7.40 -4.74
N VAL A 292 13.36 8.47 -5.37
CA VAL A 292 12.65 9.74 -5.51
C VAL A 292 11.44 9.64 -6.44
N THR A 293 11.41 8.63 -7.31
CA THR A 293 10.29 8.40 -8.24
C THR A 293 9.11 7.72 -7.57
N LEU A 294 9.31 7.13 -6.39
CA LEU A 294 8.25 6.47 -5.63
C LEU A 294 7.20 7.49 -5.17
N ALA A 295 6.03 7.47 -5.81
CA ALA A 295 4.96 8.44 -5.56
C ALA A 295 3.59 7.77 -5.31
N ARG A 296 3.58 6.61 -4.66
CA ARG A 296 2.35 5.87 -4.34
C ARG A 296 1.44 6.59 -3.34
N GLY A 297 0.15 6.27 -3.38
CA GLY A 297 -0.83 6.65 -2.34
C GLY A 297 -1.05 8.15 -2.19
N LEU A 298 -1.02 8.89 -3.31
CA LEU A 298 -1.11 10.36 -3.36
C LEU A 298 -2.33 10.96 -2.64
N ASN A 299 -3.38 10.16 -2.42
CA ASN A 299 -4.64 10.62 -1.85
C ASN A 299 -4.65 10.65 -0.31
N TYR A 300 -3.71 9.98 0.37
CA TYR A 300 -3.74 9.93 1.84
C TYR A 300 -2.37 9.89 2.54
N TYR A 301 -1.26 9.56 1.86
CA TYR A 301 0.06 9.67 2.50
C TYR A 301 0.54 11.12 2.58
N THR A 302 1.07 11.50 3.74
CA THR A 302 1.52 12.85 4.08
C THR A 302 3.01 12.93 4.44
N GLY A 303 3.63 11.79 4.78
CA GLY A 303 5.04 11.70 5.17
C GLY A 303 5.78 10.60 4.40
N ALA A 304 6.47 9.71 5.12
CA ALA A 304 7.20 8.59 4.53
C ALA A 304 6.30 7.71 3.66
N ILE A 305 6.85 7.17 2.58
CA ILE A 305 6.22 6.22 1.65
C ILE A 305 7.19 5.07 1.46
N PHE A 306 6.68 3.84 1.53
CA PHE A 306 7.45 2.62 1.37
C PHE A 306 6.94 1.79 0.20
N GLU A 307 7.87 1.18 -0.52
CA GLU A 307 7.61 0.10 -1.46
C GLU A 307 8.70 -0.97 -1.32
N VAL A 308 8.30 -2.24 -1.32
CA VAL A 308 9.25 -3.35 -1.22
C VAL A 308 9.24 -4.18 -2.48
N SER A 309 10.42 -4.50 -3.01
CA SER A 309 10.63 -5.42 -4.14
C SER A 309 11.55 -6.58 -3.75
N ALA A 310 11.27 -7.77 -4.28
CA ALA A 310 12.15 -8.93 -4.12
C ALA A 310 13.31 -8.89 -5.13
N SER A 311 14.52 -9.26 -4.70
CA SER A 311 15.64 -9.45 -5.61
C SER A 311 15.49 -10.74 -6.41
N GLY A 312 15.97 -10.73 -7.66
CA GLY A 312 15.98 -11.90 -8.55
C GLY A 312 14.61 -12.33 -9.11
N VAL A 313 13.51 -11.66 -8.75
CA VAL A 313 12.16 -11.99 -9.21
C VAL A 313 11.42 -10.75 -9.71
N ASN A 314 10.95 -10.81 -10.96
CA ASN A 314 10.10 -9.76 -11.53
C ASN A 314 8.62 -9.92 -11.10
N MET A 315 8.31 -9.66 -9.82
CA MET A 315 6.95 -9.80 -9.24
C MET A 315 6.26 -8.46 -8.93
N GLY A 316 6.87 -7.33 -9.32
CA GLY A 316 6.45 -6.02 -8.82
C GLY A 316 6.56 -5.93 -7.29
N SER A 317 5.86 -4.96 -6.69
CA SER A 317 5.92 -4.72 -5.24
C SER A 317 5.31 -5.89 -4.44
N ILE A 318 6.04 -6.36 -3.43
CA ILE A 318 5.62 -7.40 -2.46
C ILE A 318 5.19 -6.81 -1.12
N GLY A 319 5.41 -5.52 -0.92
CA GLY A 319 4.96 -4.75 0.23
C GLY A 319 4.96 -3.26 -0.08
N GLY A 320 4.28 -2.49 0.74
CA GLY A 320 4.30 -1.03 0.71
C GLY A 320 3.74 -0.43 1.98
N GLY A 321 3.65 0.89 2.05
CA GLY A 321 3.14 1.55 3.25
C GLY A 321 3.47 3.04 3.26
N GLY A 322 3.21 3.69 4.39
CA GLY A 322 3.56 5.08 4.58
C GLY A 322 2.81 5.75 5.73
N ARG A 323 3.17 7.01 5.98
CA ARG A 323 2.57 7.86 7.01
C ARG A 323 1.36 8.62 6.47
N TYR A 324 0.28 8.61 7.24
CA TYR A 324 -0.95 9.36 7.01
C TYR A 324 -1.30 10.16 8.28
N ASP A 325 -1.23 11.49 8.22
CA ASP A 325 -1.34 12.32 9.43
C ASP A 325 -2.78 12.54 9.94
N ASP A 326 -3.80 12.29 9.11
CA ASP A 326 -5.19 12.58 9.51
C ASP A 326 -6.24 11.69 8.80
N LEU A 327 -5.94 10.40 8.62
CA LEU A 327 -6.89 9.50 7.95
C LEU A 327 -8.22 9.38 8.72
N THR A 328 -8.18 9.39 10.05
CA THR A 328 -9.39 9.38 10.89
C THR A 328 -10.18 10.69 10.80
N GLY A 329 -9.57 11.78 10.34
CA GLY A 329 -10.23 13.08 10.14
C GLY A 329 -11.39 12.98 9.16
N ILE A 330 -11.30 12.05 8.20
CA ILE A 330 -12.36 11.68 7.27
C ILE A 330 -13.62 11.16 8.00
N PHE A 331 -13.44 10.53 9.16
CA PHE A 331 -14.51 10.00 10.01
C PHE A 331 -14.84 10.92 11.20
N GLY A 332 -14.32 12.15 11.21
CA GLY A 332 -14.62 13.17 12.21
C GLY A 332 -13.67 13.23 13.40
N LEU A 333 -12.69 12.32 13.50
CA LEU A 333 -11.66 12.35 14.55
C LEU A 333 -10.36 12.95 13.98
N LYS A 334 -10.11 14.22 14.25
CA LYS A 334 -8.94 14.94 13.72
C LYS A 334 -7.68 14.72 14.54
N ASN A 335 -6.54 15.02 13.94
CA ASN A 335 -5.21 15.05 14.56
C ASN A 335 -4.75 13.66 15.04
N MET A 336 -5.11 12.62 14.31
CA MET A 336 -4.66 11.26 14.58
C MET A 336 -3.68 10.81 13.50
N SER A 337 -2.40 11.09 13.73
CA SER A 337 -1.33 10.62 12.85
C SER A 337 -1.13 9.12 13.02
N GLY A 338 -0.97 8.44 11.89
CA GLY A 338 -0.63 7.03 11.84
C GLY A 338 0.40 6.73 10.75
N VAL A 339 1.07 5.61 10.90
CA VAL A 339 1.97 5.06 9.88
C VAL A 339 1.79 3.55 9.86
N GLY A 340 1.79 3.00 8.65
CA GLY A 340 1.55 1.57 8.47
C GLY A 340 2.27 0.98 7.27
N ILE A 341 2.43 -0.34 7.31
CA ILE A 341 2.95 -1.15 6.22
C ILE A 341 2.02 -2.32 5.92
N SER A 342 2.07 -2.82 4.69
CA SER A 342 1.28 -3.94 4.20
C SER A 342 2.18 -4.90 3.46
N PHE A 343 2.04 -6.20 3.76
CA PHE A 343 2.68 -7.28 3.01
C PHE A 343 1.67 -7.91 2.06
N GLY A 344 2.04 -8.04 0.79
CA GLY A 344 1.25 -8.73 -0.22
C GLY A 344 1.49 -10.24 -0.16
N LEU A 345 0.78 -10.95 0.72
CA LEU A 345 0.98 -12.38 0.98
C LEU A 345 1.01 -13.22 -0.30
N ASP A 346 0.06 -12.99 -1.21
CA ASP A 346 -0.02 -13.73 -2.46
C ASP A 346 1.19 -13.51 -3.38
N ARG A 347 1.79 -12.33 -3.39
CA ARG A 347 3.00 -12.05 -4.17
C ARG A 347 4.25 -12.60 -3.50
N ILE A 348 4.33 -12.48 -2.18
CA ILE A 348 5.42 -13.09 -1.40
C ILE A 348 5.41 -14.61 -1.61
N TYR A 349 4.23 -15.25 -1.59
CA TYR A 349 4.11 -16.66 -1.92
C TYR A 349 4.75 -16.99 -3.28
N LEU A 350 4.41 -16.24 -4.33
CA LEU A 350 4.94 -16.49 -5.67
C LEU A 350 6.47 -16.28 -5.74
N VAL A 351 6.99 -15.28 -5.04
CA VAL A 351 8.44 -15.05 -4.92
C VAL A 351 9.13 -16.23 -4.23
N LEU A 352 8.63 -16.67 -3.08
CA LEU A 352 9.23 -17.78 -2.33
C LEU A 352 9.13 -19.10 -3.11
N GLU A 353 8.04 -19.31 -3.84
CA GLU A 353 7.87 -20.49 -4.71
C GLU A 353 8.87 -20.47 -5.86
N GLN A 354 9.02 -19.34 -6.55
CA GLN A 354 9.98 -19.20 -7.65
C GLN A 354 11.43 -19.35 -7.19
N LEU A 355 11.76 -18.88 -5.98
CA LEU A 355 13.10 -18.99 -5.39
C LEU A 355 13.34 -20.32 -4.64
N GLY A 356 12.32 -21.17 -4.51
CA GLY A 356 12.45 -22.45 -3.78
C GLY A 356 12.73 -22.30 -2.29
N LEU A 357 12.20 -21.25 -1.66
CA LEU A 357 12.51 -20.88 -0.26
C LEU A 357 11.60 -21.52 0.79
N PHE A 358 10.55 -22.23 0.38
CA PHE A 358 9.71 -22.97 1.32
C PHE A 358 10.47 -24.18 1.90
N PRO A 359 10.50 -24.37 3.23
CA PRO A 359 11.05 -25.58 3.81
C PRO A 359 10.26 -26.83 3.42
N ASP A 360 10.95 -27.95 3.22
CA ASP A 360 10.32 -29.26 2.93
C ASP A 360 9.34 -29.70 4.04
N THR A 361 9.53 -29.21 5.27
CA THR A 361 8.66 -29.49 6.42
C THR A 361 7.27 -28.84 6.32
N VAL A 362 7.07 -27.87 5.41
CA VAL A 362 5.79 -27.17 5.28
C VAL A 362 4.72 -28.08 4.66
N THR A 363 5.12 -29.05 3.84
CA THR A 363 4.20 -29.90 3.07
C THR A 363 4.09 -31.32 3.62
N THR A 364 4.70 -31.60 4.78
CA THR A 364 4.74 -32.94 5.36
C THR A 364 3.33 -33.39 5.76
N SER A 365 2.85 -34.45 5.13
CA SER A 365 1.54 -35.06 5.41
C SER A 365 1.71 -36.38 6.17
N PRO A 366 0.67 -36.86 6.88
CA PRO A 366 0.72 -38.17 7.54
C PRO A 366 1.09 -39.28 6.55
N VAL A 367 2.14 -40.05 6.87
CA VAL A 367 2.66 -41.13 5.99
C VAL A 367 1.80 -42.39 6.08
N ALA A 368 1.04 -42.56 7.16
CA ALA A 368 0.10 -43.65 7.34
C ALA A 368 -1.26 -43.11 7.79
N LEU A 369 -2.31 -43.56 7.12
CA LEU A 369 -3.70 -43.38 7.53
C LEU A 369 -4.21 -44.76 7.94
N PHE A 370 -4.63 -44.90 9.21
CA PHE A 370 -5.36 -46.08 9.64
C PHE A 370 -6.83 -45.85 9.27
N LEU A 371 -7.30 -46.58 8.27
CA LEU A 371 -8.70 -46.56 7.81
C LEU A 371 -9.60 -47.40 8.71
#